data_AF-A0A8T6Y0F0-F1
#
_entry.id   AF-A0A8T6Y0F0-F1
#
_cell.length_a   1.000
_cell.length_b   1.000
_cell.length_c   1.000
_cell.angle_alpha   90.00
_cell.angle_beta   90.00
_cell.angle_gamma   90.00
#
_symmetry.space_group_name_H-M   'P 1'
#
loop_
_entity.id
_entity.type
_entity.pdbx_description
1 polymer ?
#
loop_
_entity_poly.entity_id
_entity_poly.type
_entity_poly.pdbx_seq_one_letter_code
_entity_poly.pdbx_strand_id
1 'polypeptide(L)'
;MGELAMIKVDQTGKPESRRRPTKAMLGVLNAVATGGWELGWSVGLGARLQKPGLGRGGEVRHLNANTFHGLHQRGLIAVAARGFPTTRYRITELGKRAIAAAS
;
A
#
# COMPACT_ATOMS: atom_id res chain seq x y z
N MET A 1 -14.38 -24.05 18.37
CA MET A 1 -13.63 -24.35 17.13
C MET A 1 -12.77 -23.15 16.81
N GLY A 2 -11.45 -23.25 16.97
CA GLY A 2 -10.52 -22.17 16.66
C GLY A 2 -10.11 -22.26 15.20
N GLU A 3 -10.51 -21.28 14.39
CA GLU A 3 -10.08 -21.15 13.00
C GLU A 3 -8.60 -20.75 13.00
N LEU A 4 -7.72 -21.71 12.73
CA LEU A 4 -6.29 -21.47 12.56
C LEU A 4 -6.10 -20.72 11.23
N ALA A 5 -5.87 -19.42 11.32
CA ALA A 5 -5.50 -18.58 10.18
C ALA A 5 -4.28 -19.21 9.48
N MET A 6 -4.48 -19.77 8.28
CA MET A 6 -3.42 -20.31 7.46
C MET A 6 -2.41 -19.21 7.13
N ILE A 7 -1.26 -19.23 7.80
CA ILE A 7 -0.15 -18.33 7.53
C ILE A 7 0.45 -18.76 6.18
N LYS A 8 0.23 -17.97 5.13
CA LYS A 8 0.93 -18.17 3.85
C LYS A 8 2.43 -18.03 4.08
N VAL A 9 3.13 -19.13 3.84
CA VAL A 9 4.59 -19.22 3.81
C VAL A 9 5.04 -19.16 2.36
N ASP A 10 6.02 -18.31 2.09
CA ASP A 10 6.67 -18.25 0.78
C ASP A 10 7.56 -19.50 0.56
N GLN A 11 8.01 -19.75 -0.67
CA GLN A 11 8.94 -20.82 -1.07
C GLN A 11 10.22 -20.93 -0.21
N THR A 12 10.55 -19.92 0.60
CA THR A 12 11.65 -19.95 1.59
C THR A 12 11.23 -20.31 3.02
N GLY A 13 10.02 -20.82 3.27
CA GLY A 13 9.54 -21.27 4.57
C GLY A 13 9.35 -20.17 5.63
N LYS A 14 9.39 -18.90 5.24
CA LYS A 14 9.15 -17.75 6.14
C LYS A 14 7.72 -17.25 5.95
N PRO A 15 7.03 -16.82 7.02
CA PRO A 15 5.74 -16.16 6.87
C PRO A 15 5.94 -14.95 5.94
N GLU A 16 5.10 -14.84 4.92
CA GLU A 16 5.23 -13.84 3.84
C GLU A 16 5.30 -12.40 4.42
N SER A 17 4.71 -12.21 5.61
CA SER A 17 4.70 -11.00 6.44
C SER A 17 6.06 -10.59 7.02
N ARG A 18 7.09 -11.44 7.01
CA ARG A 18 8.44 -11.15 7.55
C ARG A 18 9.45 -10.62 6.52
N ARG A 19 9.12 -10.58 5.23
CA ARG A 19 10.04 -10.04 4.22
C ARG A 19 10.04 -8.51 4.29
N ARG A 20 11.24 -7.92 4.23
CA ARG A 20 11.39 -6.46 4.08
C ARG A 20 10.55 -5.97 2.88
N PRO A 21 9.94 -4.77 2.97
CA PRO A 21 9.27 -4.18 1.82
C PRO A 21 10.23 -4.01 0.65
N THR A 22 9.74 -4.17 -0.57
CA THR A 22 10.57 -3.98 -1.77
C THR A 22 10.85 -2.49 -2.00
N LYS A 23 11.85 -2.17 -2.83
CA LYS A 23 12.15 -0.78 -3.22
C LYS A 23 10.92 -0.07 -3.83
N ALA A 24 10.10 -0.78 -4.60
CA ALA A 24 8.85 -0.25 -5.16
C ALA A 24 7.84 0.10 -4.05
N MET A 25 7.66 -0.79 -3.07
CA MET A 25 6.78 -0.53 -1.92
C MET A 25 7.26 0.67 -1.11
N LEU A 26 8.55 0.76 -0.82
CA LEU A 26 9.15 1.89 -0.11
C LEU A 26 8.98 3.19 -0.89
N GLY A 27 9.14 3.18 -2.22
CA GLY A 27 8.91 4.33 -3.08
C GLY A 27 7.47 4.86 -3.00
N VAL A 28 6.48 3.96 -2.98
CA VAL A 28 5.07 4.33 -2.80
C VAL A 28 4.83 4.94 -1.41
N LEU A 29 5.33 4.30 -0.36
CA LEU A 29 5.19 4.80 1.01
C LEU A 29 5.85 6.16 1.17
N ASN A 30 7.04 6.36 0.59
CA ASN A 30 7.75 7.64 0.66
C ASN A 30 7.03 8.75 -0.12
N ALA A 31 6.47 8.45 -1.30
CA ALA A 31 5.69 9.41 -2.07
C ALA A 31 4.46 9.92 -1.28
N VAL A 32 3.76 9.03 -0.58
CA VAL A 32 2.62 9.41 0.26
C VAL A 32 3.06 10.13 1.54
N ALA A 33 4.21 9.75 2.13
CA ALA A 33 4.72 10.34 3.38
C ALA A 33 5.28 11.76 3.20
N THR A 34 5.98 12.01 2.10
CA THR A 34 6.60 13.31 1.79
C THR A 34 5.58 14.38 1.38
N GLY A 35 4.31 14.00 1.22
CA GLY A 35 3.20 14.91 1.00
C GLY A 35 2.87 15.12 -0.47
N GLY A 36 1.61 15.51 -0.71
CA GLY A 36 1.09 15.83 -2.03
C GLY A 36 0.59 14.63 -2.84
N TRP A 37 0.87 13.39 -2.45
CA TRP A 37 0.35 12.19 -3.11
C TRP A 37 -0.71 11.49 -2.27
N GLU A 38 -1.87 11.23 -2.86
CA GLU A 38 -2.89 10.35 -2.27
C GLU A 38 -2.91 8.99 -2.97
N LEU A 39 -2.94 7.92 -2.17
CA LEU A 39 -3.03 6.53 -2.64
C LEU A 39 -4.48 6.07 -2.71
N GLY A 40 -4.86 5.49 -3.84
CA GLY A 40 -6.21 4.95 -4.03
C GLY A 40 -6.27 3.72 -4.91
N TRP A 41 -7.33 2.95 -4.71
CA TRP A 41 -7.77 1.88 -5.60
C TRP A 41 -9.09 2.28 -6.23
N SER A 42 -9.14 2.38 -7.56
CA SER A 42 -10.37 2.70 -8.28
C SER A 42 -10.87 1.49 -9.04
N VAL A 43 -12.18 1.24 -8.97
CA VAL A 43 -12.82 0.20 -9.78
C VAL A 43 -12.59 0.54 -11.27
N GLY A 44 -12.08 -0.41 -12.04
CA GLY A 44 -11.75 -0.24 -13.46
C GLY A 44 -10.39 0.40 -13.78
N LEU A 45 -9.74 1.11 -12.84
CA LEU A 45 -8.43 1.77 -13.06
C LEU A 45 -7.30 1.22 -12.19
N GLY A 46 -7.63 0.39 -11.19
CA GLY A 46 -6.66 -0.23 -10.29
C GLY A 46 -6.03 0.74 -9.29
N ALA A 47 -4.84 0.37 -8.81
CA ALA A 47 -4.06 1.14 -7.83
C ALA A 47 -3.36 2.33 -8.49
N ARG A 48 -3.46 3.51 -7.89
CA ARG A 48 -2.77 4.72 -8.35
C ARG A 48 -2.41 5.67 -7.21
N LEU A 49 -1.38 6.47 -7.46
CA LEU A 49 -1.08 7.68 -6.72
C LEU A 49 -1.53 8.89 -7.55
N GLN A 50 -2.08 9.92 -6.90
CA GLN A 50 -2.43 11.17 -7.58
C GLN A 50 -2.00 12.40 -6.76
N LYS A 51 -1.41 13.39 -7.44
CA LYS A 51 -1.01 14.69 -6.89
C LYS A 51 -1.79 15.81 -7.57
N PRO A 52 -2.42 16.75 -6.82
CA PRO A 52 -2.33 16.98 -5.37
C PRO A 52 -3.30 16.15 -4.51
N GLY A 53 -4.01 15.21 -5.12
CA GLY A 53 -4.95 14.34 -4.43
C GLY A 53 -5.87 13.59 -5.40
N LEU A 54 -6.54 12.55 -4.91
CA LEU A 54 -7.42 11.70 -5.73
C LEU A 54 -8.66 12.48 -6.17
N GLY A 55 -8.87 12.55 -7.48
CA GLY A 55 -10.02 13.26 -8.07
C GLY A 55 -9.85 14.78 -8.18
N ARG A 56 -8.68 15.33 -7.82
CA ARG A 56 -8.39 16.78 -7.94
C ARG A 56 -7.77 17.19 -9.30
N GLY A 57 -7.72 16.27 -10.25
CA GLY A 57 -6.89 16.41 -11.46
C GLY A 57 -5.39 16.31 -11.13
N GLY A 58 -4.53 16.54 -12.13
CA GLY A 58 -3.06 16.59 -11.94
C GLY A 58 -2.30 15.31 -12.28
N GLU A 59 -1.12 15.15 -11.68
CA GLU A 59 -0.19 14.07 -11.98
C GLU A 59 -0.70 12.74 -11.41
N VAL A 60 -0.77 11.71 -12.26
CA VAL A 60 -1.21 10.37 -11.89
C VAL A 60 -0.06 9.38 -12.12
N ARG A 61 0.18 8.51 -11.16
CA ARG A 61 1.10 7.38 -11.28
C ARG A 61 0.36 6.08 -11.02
N HIS A 62 0.27 5.24 -12.04
CA HIS A 62 -0.29 3.91 -11.89
C HIS A 62 0.67 3.01 -11.11
N LEU A 63 0.12 2.23 -10.18
CA LEU A 63 0.87 1.29 -9.39
C LEU A 63 0.61 -0.13 -9.87
N ASN A 64 1.65 -0.95 -9.84
CA ASN A 64 1.49 -2.37 -10.05
C ASN A 64 0.58 -2.96 -8.95
N ALA A 65 -0.42 -3.75 -9.35
CA ALA A 65 -1.39 -4.36 -8.44
C ALA A 65 -0.73 -5.21 -7.35
N ASN A 66 0.36 -5.93 -7.66
CA ASN A 66 1.11 -6.73 -6.69
C ASN A 66 1.82 -5.85 -5.65
N THR A 67 2.31 -4.67 -6.05
CA THR A 67 2.91 -3.72 -5.11
C THR A 67 1.86 -3.21 -4.14
N PHE A 68 0.69 -2.80 -4.66
CA PHE A 68 -0.42 -2.37 -3.83
C PHE A 68 -0.92 -3.48 -2.89
N HIS A 69 -1.13 -4.68 -3.41
CA HIS A 69 -1.62 -5.81 -2.63
C HIS A 69 -0.61 -6.20 -1.54
N GLY A 70 0.68 -6.20 -1.85
CA GLY A 70 1.72 -6.46 -0.86
C GLY A 70 1.82 -5.38 0.21
N LEU A 71 1.59 -4.10 -0.12
CA LEU A 71 1.47 -3.03 0.89
C LEU A 71 0.27 -3.29 1.81
N HIS A 72 -0.88 -3.67 1.24
CA HIS A 72 -2.12 -3.89 1.97
C HIS A 72 -2.06 -5.14 2.87
N GLN A 73 -1.65 -6.29 2.33
CA GLN A 73 -1.54 -7.54 3.09
C GLN A 73 -0.52 -7.48 4.22
N ARG A 74 0.55 -6.67 4.06
CA ARG A 74 1.57 -6.45 5.10
C ARG A 74 1.16 -5.39 6.12
N GLY A 75 -0.04 -4.82 6.01
CA GLY A 75 -0.53 -3.79 6.93
C GLY A 75 0.25 -2.48 6.88
N LEU A 76 0.97 -2.20 5.79
CA LEU A 76 1.74 -0.96 5.61
C LEU A 76 0.85 0.22 5.21
N ILE A 77 -0.30 -0.09 4.61
CA ILE A 77 -1.36 0.85 4.30
C ILE A 77 -2.69 0.32 4.85
N ALA A 78 -3.58 1.23 5.19
CA ALA A 78 -4.94 0.92 5.64
C ALA A 78 -5.95 1.78 4.89
N VAL A 79 -7.18 1.29 4.79
CA VAL A 79 -8.29 2.07 4.23
C VAL A 79 -8.48 3.33 5.08
N ALA A 80 -8.45 4.49 4.43
CA ALA A 80 -8.74 5.78 5.04
C ALA A 80 -10.20 6.18 4.82
N ALA A 81 -10.68 6.04 3.59
CA ALA A 81 -12.05 6.32 3.21
C ALA A 81 -12.48 5.40 2.07
N ARG A 82 -13.72 4.89 2.14
CA ARG A 82 -14.34 4.16 1.04
C ARG A 82 -15.30 5.09 0.33
N GLY A 83 -15.19 5.18 -0.98
CA GLY A 83 -16.10 5.92 -1.84
C GLY A 83 -16.18 5.24 -3.20
N PHE A 84 -17.32 5.33 -3.86
CA PHE A 84 -17.41 4.92 -5.26
C PHE A 84 -16.97 6.11 -6.14
N PRO A 85 -16.10 5.91 -7.14
CA PRO A 85 -15.47 4.66 -7.58
C PRO A 85 -14.10 4.36 -6.93
N THR A 86 -13.62 5.21 -6.02
CA THR A 86 -12.25 5.14 -5.46
C THR A 86 -12.21 4.96 -3.95
N THR A 87 -11.57 3.88 -3.50
CA THR A 87 -11.17 3.69 -2.09
C THR A 87 -9.82 4.37 -1.85
N ARG A 88 -9.74 5.21 -0.83
CA ARG A 88 -8.52 5.94 -0.42
C ARG A 88 -7.81 5.20 0.70
N TYR A 89 -6.48 5.23 0.67
CA TYR A 89 -5.62 4.57 1.64
C TYR A 89 -4.67 5.56 2.30
N ARG A 90 -4.35 5.29 3.57
CA ARG A 90 -3.34 6.01 4.35
C ARG A 90 -2.21 5.08 4.75
N ILE A 91 -1.02 5.64 4.96
CA ILE A 91 0.11 4.91 5.54
C ILE A 91 -0.21 4.60 7.02
N THR A 92 0.09 3.39 7.47
CA THR A 92 -0.01 3.00 8.89
C THR A 92 1.26 3.35 9.66
N GLU A 93 1.23 3.26 10.99
CA GLU A 93 2.46 3.39 11.79
C GLU A 93 3.53 2.35 11.40
N LEU A 94 3.12 1.15 11.02
CA LEU A 94 4.02 0.12 10.51
C LEU A 94 4.65 0.55 9.17
N GLY A 95 3.86 1.13 8.27
CA GLY A 95 4.35 1.69 7.01
C GLY A 95 5.38 2.79 7.23
N LYS A 96 5.15 3.70 8.17
CA LYS A 96 6.12 4.76 8.53
C LYS A 96 7.43 4.19 9.07
N ARG A 97 7.35 3.23 10.00
CA ARG A 97 8.53 2.52 10.53
C ARG A 97 9.31 1.80 9.43
N ALA A 98 8.61 1.23 8.45
CA ALA A 98 9.24 0.57 7.31
C ALA A 98 10.04 1.54 6.42
N ILE A 99 9.59 2.79 6.27
CA ILE A 99 10.36 3.85 5.59
C ILE A 99 11.62 4.19 6.41
N ALA A 100 11.45 4.43 7.72
CA ALA A 100 12.55 4.82 8.61
C ALA A 100 13.64 3.73 8.71
N ALA A 101 13.26 2.46 8.71
CA ALA A 101 14.21 1.33 8.75
C ALA A 101 14.96 1.10 7.43
N ALA A 102 14.58 1.79 6.35
CA ALA A 102 15.21 1.71 5.04
C ALA A 102 15.99 2.97 4.66
N SER A 103 15.93 4.00 5.52
CA SER A 103 16.74 5.23 5.44
C SER A 103 18.03 5.04 6.21
#